data_AF-A0AAU6HFL2-F1
#
_entry.id   AF-A0AAU6HFL2-F1
#
_cell.length_a   1.000
_cell.length_b   1.000
_cell.length_c   1.000
_cell.angle_alpha   90.00
_cell.angle_beta   90.00
_cell.angle_gamma   90.00
#
_symmetry.space_group_name_H-M   'P 1'
#
loop_
_entity.id
_entity.type
_entity.pdbx_description
1 polymer ?
#
loop_
_entity_poly.entity_id
_entity_poly.type
_entity_poly.pdbx_seq_one_letter_code
_entity_poly.pdbx_strand_id
1 'polypeptide(L)'
;MESDPRRPARRRLLTGAAALTASAALTPLATAASGAAAAARRHTPFGGSYPPRQWVPASPSNFTAADRPTQYPVEMVVIHVTQETYAHTLKLFANPAHKAAAHYVLRSADGHLAQCVSERNVAWHAGNWDYNTRSIGIEHEGWIDDPAWFTDVLYTRSAQLTAAICDRYSIPKDREHIIGHVEVPGSDHTDPGQFWDWARYLQLVNGLSWRTAL
;
A
#
# COMPACT_ATOMS: atom_id res chain seq x y z
N MET A 1 -33.86 26.08 45.06
CA MET A 1 -32.78 26.47 45.98
C MET A 1 -31.54 25.66 45.61
N GLU A 2 -30.49 26.19 45.02
CA GLU A 2 -30.20 27.47 44.38
C GLU A 2 -28.86 27.17 43.67
N SER A 3 -28.75 27.48 42.39
CA SER A 3 -27.46 27.53 41.69
C SER A 3 -26.69 28.78 42.14
N ASP A 4 -25.43 28.65 42.58
CA ASP A 4 -24.56 29.82 42.82
C ASP A 4 -23.40 29.90 41.79
N PRO A 5 -23.42 30.90 40.89
CA PRO A 5 -22.43 31.17 39.87
C PRO A 5 -21.39 32.21 40.34
N ARG A 6 -20.10 31.87 40.27
CA ARG A 6 -19.02 32.85 40.52
C ARG A 6 -18.59 33.60 39.25
N ARG A 7 -18.99 34.87 39.16
CA ARG A 7 -18.39 36.01 38.43
C ARG A 7 -18.52 37.24 39.37
N PRO A 8 -17.78 38.39 39.25
CA PRO A 8 -17.23 38.97 38.01
C PRO A 8 -15.91 39.80 38.13
N ALA A 9 -15.56 40.41 36.98
CA ALA A 9 -14.93 41.75 36.79
C ALA A 9 -13.40 41.89 37.00
N ARG A 10 -12.64 42.67 36.21
CA ARG A 10 -12.92 43.68 35.16
C ARG A 10 -11.62 44.04 34.41
N ARG A 11 -11.76 44.27 33.10
CA ARG A 11 -11.11 45.26 32.20
C ARG A 11 -9.74 45.86 32.58
N ARG A 12 -8.84 45.92 31.59
CA ARG A 12 -8.26 47.19 31.10
C ARG A 12 -7.94 47.13 29.59
N LEU A 13 -8.50 48.10 28.87
CA LEU A 13 -8.15 48.57 27.53
C LEU A 13 -6.88 49.44 27.61
N LEU A 14 -6.17 49.61 26.49
CA LEU A 14 -5.44 50.81 26.01
C LEU A 14 -4.89 50.43 24.61
N THR A 15 -5.52 50.77 23.49
CA THR A 15 -5.36 51.99 22.64
C THR A 15 -3.91 52.47 22.44
N GLY A 16 -3.47 52.48 21.18
CA GLY A 16 -2.29 53.19 20.72
C GLY A 16 -2.18 53.13 19.20
N ALA A 17 -2.80 54.09 18.51
CA ALA A 17 -2.58 54.38 17.10
C ALA A 17 -1.49 55.45 16.97
N ALA A 18 -0.59 55.29 16.00
CA ALA A 18 0.22 56.39 15.48
C ALA A 18 0.47 56.15 13.98
N ALA A 19 -0.06 57.06 13.17
CA ALA A 19 0.22 57.20 11.75
C ALA A 19 1.23 58.34 11.57
N LEU A 20 2.23 58.16 10.71
CA LEU A 20 3.00 59.26 10.11
C LEU A 20 3.35 58.90 8.66
N THR A 21 3.21 59.91 7.80
CA THR A 21 3.21 59.87 6.34
C THR A 21 4.58 60.19 5.72
N ALA A 22 4.83 59.53 4.57
CA ALA A 22 5.40 60.02 3.30
C ALA A 22 6.83 60.59 3.21
N SER A 23 7.66 60.01 2.33
CA SER A 23 7.85 60.50 0.94
C SER A 23 9.01 59.78 0.24
N ALA A 24 8.89 59.68 -1.09
CA ALA A 24 9.75 58.94 -2.01
C ALA A 24 11.09 59.62 -2.31
N ALA A 25 12.10 58.80 -2.60
CA ALA A 25 13.26 59.19 -3.40
C ALA A 25 13.68 58.00 -4.30
N LEU A 26 13.71 58.24 -5.61
CA LEU A 26 14.21 57.35 -6.65
C LEU A 26 15.68 57.67 -6.93
N THR A 27 16.56 56.67 -6.93
CA THR A 27 17.68 56.56 -7.88
C THR A 27 18.21 55.11 -7.94
N PRO A 28 18.61 54.60 -9.12
CA PRO A 28 18.95 53.19 -9.33
C PRO A 28 20.46 52.93 -9.34
N LEU A 29 20.89 51.73 -8.94
CA LEU A 29 22.08 51.07 -9.51
C LEU A 29 22.10 49.58 -9.15
N ALA A 30 22.69 48.81 -10.07
CA ALA A 30 22.38 47.44 -10.39
C ALA A 30 23.08 46.36 -9.54
N THR A 31 22.71 45.11 -9.85
CA THR A 31 23.39 43.83 -9.63
C THR A 31 23.13 43.10 -8.30
N ALA A 32 22.21 42.13 -8.35
CA ALA A 32 22.58 40.72 -8.44
C ALA A 32 21.32 39.92 -8.80
N ALA A 33 21.32 39.28 -9.97
CA ALA A 33 20.32 38.30 -10.32
C ALA A 33 20.51 37.08 -9.40
N SER A 34 19.82 37.06 -8.26
CA SER A 34 19.56 35.80 -7.56
C SER A 34 18.52 35.06 -8.38
N GLY A 35 18.98 34.29 -9.35
CA GLY A 35 18.23 33.19 -9.93
C GLY A 35 17.92 32.17 -8.85
N ALA A 36 16.97 32.47 -7.98
CA ALA A 36 16.18 31.44 -7.33
C ALA A 36 15.22 30.94 -8.41
N ALA A 37 15.76 30.19 -9.36
CA ALA A 37 14.97 29.13 -9.95
C ALA A 37 14.41 28.39 -8.75
N ALA A 38 13.11 28.51 -8.51
CA ALA A 38 12.39 27.50 -7.78
C ALA A 38 12.81 26.22 -8.47
N ALA A 39 13.76 25.50 -7.86
CA ALA A 39 14.06 24.15 -8.23
C ALA A 39 12.74 23.46 -7.93
N ALA A 40 11.88 23.41 -8.96
CA ALA A 40 10.88 22.39 -9.11
C ALA A 40 11.66 21.15 -8.71
N ARG A 41 11.39 20.65 -7.49
CA ARG A 41 11.85 19.35 -7.07
C ARG A 41 11.49 18.49 -8.25
N ARG A 42 12.51 18.03 -8.97
CA ARG A 42 12.33 17.07 -10.03
C ARG A 42 11.71 15.90 -9.30
N HIS A 43 10.38 15.82 -9.35
CA HIS A 43 9.65 14.61 -9.08
C HIS A 43 10.22 13.69 -10.14
N THR A 44 11.24 12.92 -9.77
CA THR A 44 11.75 11.84 -10.60
C THR A 44 10.51 11.03 -10.95
N PRO A 45 10.12 10.96 -12.24
CA PRO A 45 8.97 10.18 -12.62
C PRO A 45 9.21 8.77 -12.08
N PHE A 46 8.21 8.22 -11.39
CA PHE A 46 8.22 6.84 -10.92
C PHE A 46 8.52 5.91 -12.10
N GLY A 47 9.79 5.55 -12.25
CA GLY A 47 10.29 4.39 -12.98
C GLY A 47 10.86 3.45 -11.94
N GLY A 48 10.00 2.85 -11.13
CA GLY A 48 10.42 1.95 -10.07
C GLY A 48 10.89 0.62 -10.64
N SER A 49 11.97 0.07 -10.10
CA SER A 49 12.22 -1.37 -10.16
C SER A 49 11.10 -2.13 -9.44
N TYR A 50 10.96 -3.43 -9.69
CA TYR A 50 10.02 -4.26 -8.93
C TYR A 50 10.36 -4.12 -7.43
N PRO A 51 9.39 -4.02 -6.50
CA PRO A 51 9.68 -3.66 -5.12
C PRO A 51 10.73 -4.58 -4.47
N PRO A 52 11.65 -4.04 -3.64
CA PRO A 52 12.58 -4.86 -2.90
C PRO A 52 11.84 -5.91 -2.07
N ARG A 53 12.26 -7.16 -2.21
CA ARG A 53 11.67 -8.32 -1.55
C ARG A 53 12.75 -9.32 -1.18
N GLN A 54 12.58 -9.94 -0.02
CA GLN A 54 13.39 -11.06 0.41
C GLN A 54 12.79 -12.36 -0.14
N TRP A 55 13.62 -13.24 -0.68
CA TRP A 55 13.18 -14.60 -1.01
C TRP A 55 13.12 -15.45 0.26
N VAL A 56 11.93 -15.96 0.60
CA VAL A 56 11.69 -16.87 1.74
C VAL A 56 10.78 -17.99 1.25
N PRO A 57 11.32 -19.07 0.69
CA PRO A 57 10.54 -20.03 -0.09
C PRO A 57 9.51 -20.78 0.76
N ALA A 58 8.30 -20.91 0.22
CA ALA A 58 7.32 -21.89 0.70
C ALA A 58 7.78 -23.32 0.35
N SER A 59 7.21 -24.30 1.05
CA SER A 59 7.39 -25.71 0.69
C SER A 59 6.82 -25.98 -0.71
N PRO A 60 7.52 -26.75 -1.56
CA PRO A 60 6.98 -27.24 -2.83
C PRO A 60 5.69 -28.08 -2.70
N SER A 61 5.32 -28.49 -1.48
CA SER A 61 4.06 -29.17 -1.19
C SER A 61 2.86 -28.24 -1.00
N ASN A 62 3.06 -26.91 -1.11
CA ASN A 62 2.05 -25.88 -0.85
C ASN A 62 1.74 -25.02 -2.10
N PHE A 63 2.28 -25.38 -3.26
CA PHE A 63 2.02 -24.71 -4.54
C PHE A 63 2.20 -25.69 -5.71
N THR A 64 1.67 -25.34 -6.88
CA THR A 64 1.86 -26.12 -8.11
C THR A 64 2.94 -25.46 -8.97
N ALA A 65 3.99 -26.21 -9.31
CA ALA A 65 4.98 -25.74 -10.27
C ALA A 65 4.32 -25.52 -11.64
N ALA A 66 4.64 -24.39 -12.30
CA ALA A 66 4.10 -24.03 -13.59
C ALA A 66 5.07 -23.12 -14.35
N ASP A 67 4.71 -22.81 -15.59
CA ASP A 67 5.38 -21.83 -16.46
C ASP A 67 4.44 -20.69 -16.85
N ARG A 68 4.00 -19.91 -15.86
CA ARG A 68 3.15 -18.73 -16.09
C ARG A 68 3.98 -17.56 -16.68
N PRO A 69 3.41 -16.78 -17.61
CA PRO A 69 2.00 -16.76 -18.00
C PRO A 69 1.64 -17.73 -19.15
N THR A 70 2.57 -18.55 -19.64
CA THR A 70 2.32 -19.40 -20.82
C THR A 70 1.38 -20.58 -20.54
N GLN A 71 1.50 -21.21 -19.36
CA GLN A 71 0.64 -22.33 -18.97
C GLN A 71 -0.70 -21.88 -18.37
N TYR A 72 -0.67 -20.82 -17.56
CA TYR A 72 -1.86 -20.16 -17.02
C TYR A 72 -1.63 -18.66 -17.08
N PRO A 73 -2.64 -17.86 -17.48
CA PRO A 73 -2.50 -16.41 -17.50
C PRO A 73 -2.36 -15.87 -16.08
N VAL A 74 -1.96 -14.60 -15.95
CA VAL A 74 -1.99 -13.89 -14.67
C VAL A 74 -2.80 -12.63 -14.91
N GLU A 75 -4.02 -12.62 -14.39
CA GLU A 75 -5.06 -11.66 -14.78
C GLU A 75 -5.55 -10.83 -13.60
N MET A 76 -5.21 -11.23 -12.38
CA MET A 76 -5.71 -10.56 -11.18
C MET A 76 -4.76 -10.67 -9.98
N VAL A 77 -5.01 -9.83 -8.99
CA VAL A 77 -4.34 -9.84 -7.69
C VAL A 77 -5.39 -10.10 -6.61
N VAL A 78 -5.11 -11.03 -5.71
CA VAL A 78 -5.97 -11.30 -4.54
C VAL A 78 -5.27 -10.81 -3.29
N ILE A 79 -5.96 -9.93 -2.57
CA ILE A 79 -5.53 -9.33 -1.31
C ILE A 79 -6.06 -10.17 -0.16
N HIS A 80 -5.14 -10.60 0.71
CA HIS A 80 -5.44 -11.40 1.88
C HIS A 80 -5.00 -10.71 3.17
N VAL A 81 -5.57 -11.13 4.29
CA VAL A 81 -5.08 -10.83 5.65
C VAL A 81 -4.86 -12.14 6.38
N THR A 82 -3.69 -12.30 6.96
CA THR A 82 -3.17 -13.61 7.40
C THR A 82 -3.89 -14.21 8.60
N GLN A 83 -4.56 -13.40 9.44
CA GLN A 83 -5.00 -13.77 10.80
C GLN A 83 -3.84 -14.28 11.68
N GLU A 84 -2.62 -13.85 11.35
CA GLU A 84 -1.38 -14.37 11.91
C GLU A 84 -0.25 -13.33 11.83
N THR A 85 0.81 -13.54 12.62
CA THR A 85 2.03 -12.73 12.50
C THR A 85 2.85 -13.12 11.26
N TYR A 86 3.59 -12.17 10.69
CA TYR A 86 4.46 -12.35 9.53
C TYR A 86 5.41 -13.53 9.70
N ALA A 87 6.07 -13.63 10.86
CA ALA A 87 7.01 -14.70 11.15
C ALA A 87 6.32 -16.06 11.25
N HIS A 88 5.07 -16.11 11.73
CA HIS A 88 4.32 -17.35 11.81
C HIS A 88 3.78 -17.78 10.44
N THR A 89 3.23 -16.86 9.63
CA THR A 89 2.82 -17.11 8.24
C THR A 89 3.95 -17.75 7.42
N LEU A 90 5.18 -17.23 7.53
CA LEU A 90 6.34 -17.82 6.85
C LEU A 90 6.65 -19.25 7.31
N LYS A 91 6.47 -19.56 8.61
CA LYS A 91 6.63 -20.93 9.13
C LYS A 91 5.54 -21.86 8.60
N LEU A 92 4.30 -21.39 8.52
CA LEU A 92 3.19 -22.15 7.94
C LEU A 92 3.45 -22.46 6.47
N PHE A 93 3.90 -21.49 5.69
CA PHE A 93 4.22 -21.69 4.27
C PHE A 93 5.41 -22.63 4.06
N ALA A 94 6.37 -22.68 4.99
CA ALA A 94 7.47 -23.64 4.97
C ALA A 94 7.06 -25.07 5.37
N ASN A 95 5.92 -25.24 6.05
CA ASN A 95 5.44 -26.55 6.50
C ASN A 95 4.76 -27.32 5.34
N PRO A 96 5.29 -28.48 4.90
CA PRO A 96 4.70 -29.26 3.81
C PRO A 96 3.30 -29.84 4.12
N ALA A 97 2.90 -29.87 5.40
CA ALA A 97 1.57 -30.32 5.81
C ALA A 97 0.52 -29.20 5.76
N HIS A 98 0.92 -27.94 5.58
CA HIS A 98 -0.01 -26.81 5.61
C HIS A 98 -0.93 -26.74 4.37
N LYS A 99 -0.43 -27.16 3.20
CA LYS A 99 -1.17 -27.23 1.93
C LYS A 99 -1.77 -25.89 1.47
N ALA A 100 -1.13 -24.78 1.84
CA ALA A 100 -1.46 -23.44 1.35
C ALA A 100 -0.21 -22.56 1.34
N ALA A 101 -0.16 -21.63 0.39
CA ALA A 101 0.85 -20.57 0.32
C ALA A 101 0.36 -19.45 -0.58
N ALA A 102 0.87 -18.24 -0.36
CA ALA A 102 0.72 -17.09 -1.25
C ALA A 102 2.05 -16.74 -1.93
N HIS A 103 2.02 -15.87 -2.94
CA HIS A 103 3.22 -15.42 -3.63
C HIS A 103 4.04 -14.51 -2.74
N TYR A 104 3.37 -13.66 -1.97
CA TYR A 104 3.97 -12.63 -1.16
C TYR A 104 3.37 -12.58 0.25
N VAL A 105 4.19 -12.21 1.23
CA VAL A 105 3.77 -11.88 2.59
C VAL A 105 4.37 -10.53 2.97
N LEU A 106 3.54 -9.62 3.48
CA LEU A 106 3.93 -8.26 3.83
C LEU A 106 3.75 -8.02 5.33
N ARG A 107 4.82 -7.57 5.99
CA ARG A 107 4.83 -7.24 7.41
C ARG A 107 4.19 -5.87 7.66
N SER A 108 3.31 -5.78 8.66
CA SER A 108 2.53 -4.58 8.93
C SER A 108 3.37 -3.44 9.51
N ALA A 109 4.30 -3.75 10.41
CA ALA A 109 5.03 -2.73 11.17
C ALA A 109 5.96 -1.85 10.32
N ASP A 110 6.54 -2.40 9.25
CA ASP A 110 7.58 -1.73 8.47
C ASP A 110 7.50 -1.97 6.95
N GLY A 111 6.50 -2.75 6.51
CA GLY A 111 6.32 -3.10 5.10
C GLY A 111 7.42 -4.01 4.56
N HIS A 112 8.09 -4.80 5.40
CA HIS A 112 9.02 -5.82 4.94
C HIS A 112 8.29 -6.87 4.10
N LEU A 113 8.77 -7.08 2.88
CA LEU A 113 8.14 -7.94 1.88
C LEU A 113 8.94 -9.24 1.68
N ALA A 114 8.30 -10.37 1.91
CA ALA A 114 8.78 -11.68 1.47
C ALA A 114 8.09 -12.11 0.17
N GLN A 115 8.86 -12.76 -0.69
CA GLN A 115 8.33 -13.58 -1.79
C GLN A 115 8.52 -15.05 -1.43
N CYS A 116 7.42 -15.79 -1.40
CA CYS A 116 7.38 -17.19 -0.97
C CYS A 116 7.17 -18.17 -2.12
N VAL A 117 6.42 -17.76 -3.14
CA VAL A 117 6.21 -18.51 -4.37
C VAL A 117 6.60 -17.62 -5.54
N SER A 118 7.37 -18.17 -6.49
CA SER A 118 7.69 -17.45 -7.72
C SER A 118 6.43 -17.26 -8.54
N GLU A 119 6.22 -16.07 -9.13
CA GLU A 119 5.02 -15.77 -9.93
C GLU A 119 4.86 -16.71 -11.14
N ARG A 120 5.91 -17.41 -11.57
CA ARG A 120 5.82 -18.46 -12.60
C ARG A 120 5.00 -19.68 -12.16
N ASN A 121 4.94 -19.96 -10.85
CA ASN A 121 4.26 -21.10 -10.24
C ASN A 121 2.91 -20.67 -9.66
N VAL A 122 1.95 -21.59 -9.54
CA VAL A 122 0.62 -21.33 -8.97
C VAL A 122 0.63 -21.55 -7.46
N ALA A 123 0.57 -20.47 -6.67
CA ALA A 123 0.38 -20.57 -5.22
C ALA A 123 -1.05 -21.01 -4.88
N TRP A 124 -1.23 -21.74 -3.76
CA TRP A 124 -2.54 -22.20 -3.30
C TRP A 124 -3.05 -21.28 -2.19
N HIS A 125 -3.65 -20.14 -2.56
CA HIS A 125 -4.05 -19.08 -1.62
C HIS A 125 -5.56 -18.80 -1.62
N ALA A 126 -6.24 -18.98 -2.76
CA ALA A 126 -7.62 -18.56 -2.93
C ALA A 126 -8.66 -19.61 -2.50
N GLY A 127 -8.25 -20.86 -2.20
CA GLY A 127 -9.17 -21.98 -1.98
C GLY A 127 -9.96 -22.42 -3.23
N ASN A 128 -9.75 -21.74 -4.36
CA ASN A 128 -10.41 -22.00 -5.64
C ASN A 128 -9.36 -22.14 -6.74
N TRP A 129 -9.36 -23.28 -7.43
CA TRP A 129 -8.34 -23.58 -8.45
C TRP A 129 -8.33 -22.60 -9.62
N ASP A 130 -9.51 -22.21 -10.12
CA ASP A 130 -9.62 -21.23 -11.20
C ASP A 130 -8.89 -19.94 -10.84
N TYR A 131 -9.17 -19.40 -9.65
CA TYR A 131 -8.56 -18.17 -9.15
C TYR A 131 -7.09 -18.34 -8.80
N ASN A 132 -6.66 -19.46 -8.20
CA ASN A 132 -5.24 -19.72 -7.95
C ASN A 132 -4.43 -19.66 -9.25
N THR A 133 -4.91 -20.30 -10.32
CA THR A 133 -4.15 -20.38 -11.57
C THR A 133 -3.94 -19.02 -12.23
N ARG A 134 -4.94 -18.12 -12.14
CA ARG A 134 -4.94 -16.82 -12.82
C ARG A 134 -4.62 -15.61 -11.95
N SER A 135 -4.17 -15.81 -10.71
CA SER A 135 -3.91 -14.70 -9.79
C SER A 135 -2.57 -14.76 -9.07
N ILE A 136 -2.22 -13.60 -8.51
CA ILE A 136 -1.15 -13.42 -7.53
C ILE A 136 -1.77 -13.08 -6.16
N GLY A 137 -1.72 -14.01 -5.22
CA GLY A 137 -2.04 -13.76 -3.81
C GLY A 137 -0.96 -12.98 -3.05
N ILE A 138 -1.39 -11.96 -2.29
CA ILE A 138 -0.57 -11.15 -1.38
C ILE A 138 -1.18 -11.21 0.02
N GLU A 139 -0.43 -11.75 0.96
CA GLU A 139 -0.79 -11.83 2.38
C GLU A 139 -0.33 -10.60 3.15
N HIS A 140 -1.23 -10.00 3.92
CA HIS A 140 -0.95 -8.87 4.79
C HIS A 140 -1.00 -9.32 6.24
N GLU A 141 0.11 -9.16 6.96
CA GLU A 141 0.16 -9.47 8.39
C GLU A 141 -0.92 -8.70 9.15
N GLY A 142 -1.75 -9.42 9.91
CA GLY A 142 -2.67 -8.83 10.86
C GLY A 142 -3.98 -9.59 11.06
N TRP A 143 -4.94 -8.90 11.66
CA TRP A 143 -6.27 -9.39 11.98
C TRP A 143 -7.32 -8.46 11.39
N ILE A 144 -8.35 -9.03 10.75
CA ILE A 144 -9.37 -8.27 10.01
C ILE A 144 -10.28 -7.39 10.89
N ASP A 145 -10.29 -7.65 12.19
CA ASP A 145 -11.13 -6.97 13.19
C ASP A 145 -10.36 -5.93 14.02
N ASP A 146 -9.08 -5.72 13.72
CA ASP A 146 -8.25 -4.69 14.36
C ASP A 146 -7.63 -3.74 13.30
N PRO A 147 -8.14 -2.51 13.19
CA PRO A 147 -7.65 -1.56 12.19
C PRO A 147 -6.19 -1.13 12.39
N ALA A 148 -5.60 -1.35 13.57
CA ALA A 148 -4.20 -1.00 13.83
C ALA A 148 -3.20 -1.75 12.94
N TRP A 149 -3.60 -2.91 12.40
CA TRP A 149 -2.75 -3.70 11.47
C TRP A 149 -2.68 -3.10 10.07
N PHE A 150 -3.62 -2.23 9.68
CA PHE A 150 -3.64 -1.63 8.35
C PHE A 150 -2.85 -0.31 8.31
N THR A 151 -1.55 -0.41 8.58
CA THR A 151 -0.65 0.75 8.68
C THR A 151 -0.42 1.44 7.33
N ASP A 152 -0.02 2.71 7.38
CA ASP A 152 0.32 3.47 6.17
C ASP A 152 1.44 2.81 5.35
N VAL A 153 2.42 2.21 6.03
CA VAL A 153 3.54 1.53 5.38
C VAL A 153 3.09 0.23 4.71
N LEU A 154 2.19 -0.53 5.34
CA LEU A 154 1.59 -1.73 4.76
C LEU A 154 0.82 -1.39 3.47
N TYR A 155 -0.08 -0.40 3.52
CA TYR A 155 -0.82 0.05 2.33
C TYR A 155 0.12 0.52 1.22
N THR A 156 1.12 1.34 1.55
CA THR A 156 2.04 1.91 0.57
C THR A 156 2.88 0.82 -0.10
N ARG A 157 3.42 -0.13 0.68
CA ARG A 157 4.24 -1.22 0.14
C ARG A 157 3.43 -2.22 -0.66
N SER A 158 2.23 -2.56 -0.19
CA SER A 158 1.31 -3.42 -0.93
C SER A 158 0.91 -2.79 -2.26
N ALA A 159 0.55 -1.50 -2.27
CA ALA A 159 0.18 -0.79 -3.49
C ALA A 159 1.33 -0.72 -4.50
N GLN A 160 2.58 -0.54 -4.04
CA GLN A 160 3.77 -0.61 -4.89
C GLN A 160 3.93 -1.98 -5.56
N LEU A 161 3.70 -3.05 -4.79
CA LEU A 161 3.77 -4.42 -5.30
C LEU A 161 2.64 -4.70 -6.29
N THR A 162 1.39 -4.43 -5.93
CA THR A 162 0.24 -4.62 -6.82
C THR A 162 0.38 -3.81 -8.10
N ALA A 163 0.80 -2.54 -8.04
CA ALA A 163 1.04 -1.75 -9.25
C ALA A 163 2.10 -2.41 -10.16
N ALA A 164 3.20 -2.91 -9.58
CA ALA A 164 4.25 -3.59 -10.33
C ALA A 164 3.80 -4.93 -10.94
N ILE A 165 2.97 -5.70 -10.24
CA ILE A 165 2.34 -6.93 -10.75
C ILE A 165 1.41 -6.57 -11.92
N CYS A 166 0.54 -5.58 -11.72
CA CYS A 166 -0.41 -5.16 -12.73
C CYS A 166 0.28 -4.69 -14.00
N ASP A 167 1.31 -3.86 -13.89
CA ASP A 167 2.05 -3.36 -15.05
C ASP A 167 2.85 -4.48 -15.75
N ARG A 168 3.41 -5.45 -14.99
CA ARG A 168 4.12 -6.61 -15.56
C ARG A 168 3.21 -7.50 -16.40
N TYR A 169 1.99 -7.75 -15.91
CA TYR A 169 1.05 -8.68 -16.53
C TYR A 169 -0.07 -7.99 -17.33
N SER A 170 0.01 -6.66 -17.49
CA SER A 170 -1.02 -5.85 -18.16
C SER A 170 -2.41 -5.99 -17.55
N ILE A 171 -2.49 -6.13 -16.23
CA ILE A 171 -3.74 -6.22 -15.48
C ILE A 171 -4.30 -4.82 -15.24
N PRO A 172 -5.59 -4.55 -15.56
CA PRO A 172 -6.25 -3.31 -15.17
C PRO A 172 -6.21 -3.06 -13.66
N LYS A 173 -5.97 -1.81 -13.25
CA LYS A 173 -5.84 -1.41 -11.82
C LYS A 173 -7.19 -1.02 -11.22
N ASP A 174 -8.16 -1.92 -11.28
CA ASP A 174 -9.55 -1.71 -10.83
C ASP A 174 -10.03 -2.82 -9.87
N ARG A 175 -11.29 -2.73 -9.44
CA ARG A 175 -11.91 -3.68 -8.51
C ARG A 175 -12.34 -5.00 -9.15
N GLU A 176 -12.35 -5.10 -10.47
CA GLU A 176 -12.64 -6.37 -11.16
C GLU A 176 -11.41 -7.29 -11.16
N HIS A 177 -10.21 -6.70 -11.11
CA HIS A 177 -8.94 -7.42 -11.21
C HIS A 177 -8.07 -7.35 -9.96
N ILE A 178 -8.34 -6.44 -9.03
CA ILE A 178 -7.72 -6.42 -7.70
C ILE A 178 -8.85 -6.69 -6.73
N ILE A 179 -8.91 -7.90 -6.17
CA ILE A 179 -10.02 -8.38 -5.33
C ILE A 179 -9.53 -8.80 -3.95
N GLY A 180 -10.44 -8.89 -2.98
CA GLY A 180 -10.21 -9.54 -1.70
C GLY A 180 -10.50 -11.03 -1.76
N HIS A 181 -9.96 -11.81 -0.83
CA HIS A 181 -10.25 -13.25 -0.76
C HIS A 181 -11.74 -13.56 -0.54
N VAL A 182 -12.43 -12.72 0.23
CA VAL A 182 -13.89 -12.79 0.44
C VAL A 182 -14.70 -12.69 -0.87
N GLU A 183 -14.13 -12.12 -1.93
CA GLU A 183 -14.79 -11.96 -3.23
C GLU A 183 -14.53 -13.15 -4.18
N VAL A 184 -13.66 -14.08 -3.79
CA VAL A 184 -13.43 -15.32 -4.55
C VAL A 184 -14.67 -16.22 -4.45
N PRO A 185 -15.23 -16.71 -5.57
CA PRO A 185 -16.38 -17.61 -5.54
C PRO A 185 -16.14 -18.88 -4.72
N GLY A 186 -17.05 -19.14 -3.79
CA GLY A 186 -16.97 -20.30 -2.89
C GLY A 186 -16.06 -20.10 -1.69
N SER A 187 -15.50 -18.90 -1.50
CA SER A 187 -14.73 -18.57 -0.31
C SER A 187 -15.60 -18.63 0.96
N ASP A 188 -15.10 -19.33 1.98
CA ASP A 188 -15.60 -19.29 3.36
C ASP A 188 -14.78 -18.31 4.23
N HIS A 189 -13.83 -17.59 3.60
CA HIS A 189 -12.99 -16.58 4.23
C HIS A 189 -13.63 -15.19 4.19
N THR A 190 -13.20 -14.32 5.09
CA THR A 190 -13.75 -12.95 5.27
C THR A 190 -12.72 -11.84 5.06
N ASP A 191 -11.46 -12.19 4.79
CA ASP A 191 -10.38 -11.23 4.54
C ASP A 191 -10.49 -10.60 3.14
N PRO A 192 -10.00 -9.34 2.96
CA PRO A 192 -9.21 -8.54 3.89
C PRO A 192 -10.02 -7.82 4.98
N GLY A 193 -11.33 -8.04 5.03
CA GLY A 193 -12.20 -7.56 6.10
C GLY A 193 -12.67 -6.12 5.96
N GLN A 194 -13.55 -5.72 6.90
CA GLN A 194 -14.27 -4.44 6.84
C GLN A 194 -13.36 -3.20 6.98
N PHE A 195 -12.19 -3.35 7.60
CA PHE A 195 -11.25 -2.25 7.81
C PHE A 195 -10.25 -2.07 6.65
N TRP A 196 -10.32 -2.91 5.63
CA TRP A 196 -9.56 -2.69 4.41
C TRP A 196 -10.18 -1.56 3.57
N ASP A 197 -9.47 -0.44 3.50
CA ASP A 197 -9.89 0.75 2.76
C ASP A 197 -9.54 0.58 1.27
N TRP A 198 -10.47 0.01 0.51
CA TRP A 198 -10.33 -0.21 -0.93
C TRP A 198 -10.14 1.09 -1.72
N ALA A 199 -10.79 2.18 -1.31
CA ALA A 199 -10.71 3.46 -2.02
C ALA A 199 -9.29 4.03 -1.90
N ARG A 200 -8.76 4.07 -0.67
CA ARG A 200 -7.37 4.44 -0.41
C ARG A 200 -6.40 3.52 -1.15
N TYR A 201 -6.63 2.22 -1.08
CA TYR A 201 -5.73 1.24 -1.69
C TYR A 201 -5.62 1.42 -3.20
N LEU A 202 -6.76 1.53 -3.90
CA LEU A 202 -6.76 1.75 -5.35
C LEU A 202 -6.22 3.12 -5.75
N GLN A 203 -6.42 4.16 -4.94
CA GLN A 203 -5.78 5.46 -5.18
C GLN A 203 -4.26 5.35 -5.17
N LEU A 204 -3.69 4.61 -4.20
CA LEU A 204 -2.25 4.38 -4.12
C LEU A 204 -1.74 3.53 -5.30
N VAL A 205 -2.45 2.45 -5.66
CA VAL A 205 -2.08 1.58 -6.79
C VAL A 205 -2.09 2.36 -8.11
N ASN A 206 -3.12 3.15 -8.37
CA ASN A 206 -3.25 3.93 -9.60
C ASN A 206 -2.28 5.11 -9.68
N GLY A 207 -1.79 5.61 -8.53
CA GLY A 207 -0.76 6.63 -8.47
C GLY A 207 0.64 6.14 -8.85
N LEU A 208 0.82 4.84 -9.08
CA LEU A 208 2.11 4.20 -9.31
C LEU A 208 2.16 3.53 -10.70
N SER A 209 3.31 3.64 -11.36
CA SER A 209 3.63 2.88 -12.56
C SER A 209 5.00 2.23 -12.45
N TRP A 210 5.06 0.93 -12.68
CA TRP A 210 6.29 0.18 -12.91
C TRP A 210 6.61 0.22 -14.41
N ARG A 211 7.85 0.59 -14.72
CA ARG A 211 8.37 0.53 -16.09
C ARG A 211 9.58 -0.37 -16.06
N THR A 212 9.55 -1.46 -16.82
CA THR A 212 10.79 -2.15 -17.18
C THR A 212 11.65 -1.15 -17.95
N ALA A 213 12.86 -0.86 -17.49
CA ALA A 213 13.84 -0.23 -18.36
C ALA A 213 14.02 -1.16 -19.56
N LEU A 214 13.63 -0.68 -20.75
CA LEU A 214 13.86 -1.37 -22.03
C LEU A 214 15.35 -1.48 -22.30
#